data_AF-A0A1G6NQT3-F1
#
_entry.id   AF-A0A1G6NQT3-F1
#
_cell.length_a   1.000
_cell.length_b   1.000
_cell.length_c   1.000
_cell.angle_alpha   90.00
_cell.angle_beta   90.00
_cell.angle_gamma   90.00
#
_symmetry.space_group_name_H-M   'P 1'
#
loop_
_entity.id
_entity.type
_entity.pdbx_description
1 polymer ?
#
loop_
_entity_poly.entity_id
_entity_poly.type
_entity_poly.pdbx_seq_one_letter_code
_entity_poly.pdbx_strand_id
1 'polypeptide(L)'
;MKLFIIYLKKNWAWGLVFAIPLIFWEKGYVYPELRFEFDFLEEKSTYFMLLFYWAFWTFTQYFIWKPGNLYQKKNETIEKNKM
;
A
#
# COMPACT_ATOMS: atom_id res chain seq x y z
N MET A 1 2.09 -16.12 -6.96
CA MET A 1 2.33 -15.76 -5.54
C MET A 1 3.77 -15.37 -5.21
N LYS A 2 4.82 -16.12 -5.59
CA LYS A 2 6.22 -15.79 -5.19
C LYS A 2 6.65 -14.35 -5.53
N LEU A 3 6.31 -13.84 -6.71
CA LEU A 3 6.63 -12.46 -7.13
C LEU A 3 5.92 -11.40 -6.29
N PHE A 4 4.65 -11.63 -5.92
CA PHE A 4 3.90 -10.73 -5.04
C PHE A 4 4.52 -10.66 -3.65
N ILE A 5 4.97 -11.78 -3.09
CA ILE A 5 5.64 -11.80 -1.77
C ILE A 5 6.94 -10.99 -1.83
N ILE A 6 7.73 -11.13 -2.90
CA ILE A 6 8.96 -10.37 -3.11
C ILE A 6 8.65 -8.87 -3.24
N TYR A 7 7.61 -8.53 -4.00
CA TYR A 7 7.13 -7.16 -4.14
C TYR A 7 6.73 -6.57 -2.80
N LEU A 8 5.89 -7.28 -2.04
CA LEU A 8 5.37 -6.84 -0.75
C LEU A 8 6.52 -6.60 0.23
N LYS A 9 7.48 -7.51 0.35
CA LYS A 9 8.64 -7.32 1.25
C LYS A 9 9.43 -6.04 0.95
N LYS A 10 9.51 -5.63 -0.32
CA LYS A 10 10.28 -4.44 -0.73
C LYS A 10 9.46 -3.15 -0.74
N ASN A 11 8.15 -3.24 -1.02
CA ASN A 11 7.30 -2.07 -1.30
C ASN A 11 6.08 -1.95 -0.37
N TRP A 12 5.99 -2.72 0.72
CA TRP A 12 4.86 -2.68 1.64
C TRP A 12 4.56 -1.25 2.16
N ALA A 13 5.58 -0.43 2.37
CA ALA A 13 5.41 0.93 2.86
C ALA A 13 4.76 1.88 1.83
N TRP A 14 4.84 1.58 0.54
CA TRP A 14 4.29 2.45 -0.50
C TRP A 14 2.77 2.57 -0.43
N GLY A 15 2.07 1.50 -0.04
CA GLY A 15 0.62 1.58 0.19
C GLY A 15 0.25 2.56 1.30
N LEU A 16 1.12 2.74 2.31
CA LEU A 16 0.85 3.64 3.44
C LEU A 16 0.94 5.11 3.03
N VAL A 17 1.81 5.44 2.06
CA VAL A 17 1.94 6.80 1.52
C VAL A 17 0.62 7.31 0.95
N PHE A 18 -0.22 6.43 0.40
CA PHE A 18 -1.55 6.79 -0.10
C PHE A 18 -2.65 6.63 0.95
N ALA A 19 -2.57 5.60 1.80
CA ALA A 19 -3.60 5.31 2.78
C ALA A 19 -3.69 6.38 3.90
N ILE A 20 -2.55 6.86 4.40
CA ILE A 20 -2.53 7.81 5.52
C ILE A 20 -3.16 9.16 5.14
N PRO A 21 -2.77 9.84 4.04
CA PRO A 21 -3.39 11.11 3.65
C PRO A 21 -4.89 10.98 3.36
N LEU A 22 -5.32 9.86 2.76
CA LEU A 22 -6.75 9.62 2.47
C LEU A 22 -7.59 9.56 3.74
N ILE A 23 -7.12 8.87 4.77
CA ILE A 23 -7.86 8.78 6.05
C ILE A 23 -7.85 10.12 6.76
N PHE A 24 -6.72 10.82 6.77
CA PHE A 24 -6.65 12.16 7.33
C PHE A 24 -7.62 13.12 6.63
N TRP A 25 -7.78 12.98 5.32
CA TRP A 25 -8.73 13.76 4.55
C TRP A 25 -10.19 13.34 4.80
N GLU A 26 -10.47 12.04 4.90
CA GLU A 26 -11.84 11.52 5.04
C GLU A 26 -12.40 11.66 6.46
N LYS A 27 -11.54 11.43 7.47
CA LYS A 27 -11.94 11.39 8.88
C LYS A 27 -11.47 12.59 9.68
N GLY A 28 -10.32 13.16 9.32
CA GLY A 28 -9.75 14.29 10.03
C GLY A 28 -10.32 15.63 9.56
N TYR A 29 -10.76 15.73 8.31
CA TYR A 29 -11.25 17.00 7.77
C TYR A 29 -12.69 17.30 8.23
N VAL A 30 -12.85 18.37 9.00
CA VAL A 30 -14.16 18.84 9.47
C VAL A 30 -14.64 19.97 8.57
N TYR A 31 -15.66 19.67 7.77
CA TYR A 31 -16.35 20.66 6.94
C TYR A 31 -17.57 21.22 7.68
N PRO A 32 -17.87 22.53 7.61
CA PRO A 32 -17.18 23.59 6.85
C PRO A 32 -16.07 24.32 7.61
N GLU A 33 -15.79 23.90 8.85
CA GLU A 33 -14.93 24.65 9.78
C GLU A 33 -13.43 24.62 9.42
N LEU A 34 -13.04 23.95 8.31
CA LEU A 34 -11.70 23.92 7.73
C LEU A 34 -10.61 23.58 8.77
N ARG A 35 -10.97 22.76 9.76
CA ARG A 35 -10.07 22.28 10.81
C ARG A 35 -9.84 20.79 10.69
N PHE A 36 -8.72 20.35 11.27
CA PHE A 36 -8.42 18.94 11.42
C PHE A 36 -8.62 18.49 12.85
N GLU A 37 -9.45 17.47 13.04
CA GLU A 37 -9.62 16.76 14.31
C GLU A 37 -8.88 15.43 14.24
N PHE A 38 -8.40 14.93 15.39
CA PHE A 38 -7.55 13.74 15.46
C PHE A 38 -8.17 12.60 16.26
N ASP A 39 -9.38 12.80 16.81
CA ASP A 39 -10.11 11.82 17.62
C ASP A 39 -10.34 10.51 16.86
N PHE A 40 -10.43 10.59 15.52
CA PHE A 40 -10.55 9.43 14.65
C PHE A 40 -9.38 8.45 14.79
N LEU A 41 -8.19 8.84 15.27
CA LEU A 41 -7.04 7.95 15.46
C LEU A 41 -7.28 6.89 16.55
N GLU A 42 -8.17 7.16 17.50
CA GLU A 42 -8.52 6.22 18.57
C GLU A 42 -9.63 5.25 18.16
N GLU A 43 -10.35 5.53 17.08
CA GLU A 43 -11.42 4.67 16.60
C GLU A 43 -10.90 3.37 15.98
N LYS A 44 -11.45 2.24 16.41
CA LYS A 44 -11.21 0.93 15.76
C LYS A 44 -11.56 0.95 14.27
N SER A 45 -12.56 1.75 13.87
CA SER A 45 -13.01 1.88 12.48
C SER A 45 -11.88 2.39 11.55
N THR A 46 -11.08 3.34 12.05
CA THR A 46 -9.95 3.93 11.34
C THR A 46 -8.86 2.91 11.04
N TYR A 47 -8.57 1.99 11.96
CA TYR A 47 -7.60 0.92 11.72
C TYR A 47 -8.04 -0.01 10.58
N PHE A 48 -9.33 -0.36 10.52
CA PHE A 48 -9.85 -1.20 9.43
C PHE A 48 -9.83 -0.46 8.08
N MET A 49 -10.16 0.83 8.06
CA MET A 49 -10.02 1.66 6.85
C MET A 49 -8.57 1.77 6.40
N LEU A 50 -7.63 1.96 7.34
CA LEU A 50 -6.20 2.01 7.03
C LEU A 50 -5.70 0.72 6.41
N LEU A 51 -6.07 -0.42 7.00
CA LEU A 51 -5.72 -1.73 6.45
C LEU A 51 -6.33 -1.93 5.06
N PHE A 52 -7.59 -1.52 4.85
CA PHE A 52 -8.25 -1.61 3.56
C PHE A 52 -7.54 -0.77 2.51
N TYR A 53 -7.35 0.53 2.76
CA TYR A 53 -6.68 1.42 1.81
C TYR A 53 -5.23 1.00 1.55
N TRP A 54 -4.50 0.58 2.59
CA TRP A 54 -3.15 0.06 2.44
C TRP A 54 -3.10 -1.17 1.53
N ALA A 55 -3.97 -2.16 1.77
CA ALA A 55 -4.05 -3.36 0.96
C ALA A 55 -4.45 -3.03 -0.48
N PHE A 56 -5.48 -2.20 -0.66
CA PHE A 56 -5.98 -1.76 -1.96
C PHE A 56 -4.88 -1.09 -2.80
N TRP A 57 -4.16 -0.13 -2.22
CA TRP A 57 -3.08 0.56 -2.93
C TRP A 57 -1.89 -0.34 -3.19
N THR A 58 -1.54 -1.22 -2.25
CA THR A 58 -0.46 -2.20 -2.44
C THR A 58 -0.77 -3.16 -3.60
N PHE A 59 -2.01 -3.66 -3.69
CA PHE A 59 -2.45 -4.49 -4.81
C PHE A 59 -2.49 -3.72 -6.12
N THR A 60 -3.09 -2.53 -6.12
CA THR A 60 -3.21 -1.67 -7.28
C THR A 60 -1.84 -1.36 -7.88
N GLN A 61 -0.86 -0.98 -7.05
CA GLN A 61 0.51 -0.76 -7.49
C GLN A 61 1.17 -2.02 -8.03
N TYR A 62 0.97 -3.19 -7.41
CA TYR A 62 1.53 -4.44 -7.92
C TYR A 62 1.03 -4.78 -9.33
N PHE A 63 -0.25 -4.54 -9.62
CA PHE A 63 -0.85 -4.87 -10.91
C PHE A 63 -0.59 -3.82 -11.98
N ILE A 64 -0.76 -2.54 -11.66
CA ILE A 64 -0.62 -1.42 -12.61
C ILE A 64 0.86 -1.11 -12.84
N TRP A 65 1.62 -1.04 -11.75
CA TRP A 65 2.99 -0.52 -11.74
C TRP A 65 4.03 -1.62 -11.60
N LYS A 66 3.74 -2.84 -12.11
CA LYS A 66 4.61 -4.03 -12.02
C LYS A 66 6.09 -3.62 -12.11
N PRO A 67 6.80 -3.57 -10.97
CA PRO A 67 8.09 -2.91 -10.99
C PRO A 67 9.09 -3.73 -11.79
N GLY A 68 9.92 -3.05 -12.58
CA GLY A 68 10.92 -3.68 -13.48
C GLY A 68 11.83 -4.70 -12.77
N ASN A 69 12.04 -4.51 -11.46
CA ASN A 69 12.79 -5.43 -10.60
C ASN A 69 12.17 -6.85 -10.48
N LEU A 70 10.85 -7.01 -10.72
CA LEU A 70 10.20 -8.32 -10.77
C LEU A 70 10.55 -9.07 -12.07
N TYR A 71 10.82 -8.35 -13.15
CA TYR A 71 11.26 -8.94 -14.42
C TYR A 71 12.73 -9.40 -14.35
N GLN A 72 13.60 -8.60 -13.73
CA GLN A 72 15.00 -9.00 -13.47
C GLN A 72 15.08 -10.28 -12.61
N LYS A 73 14.37 -10.32 -11.46
CA LYS A 73 14.35 -11.51 -10.60
C LYS A 73 13.73 -12.75 -11.26
N LYS A 74 12.73 -12.56 -12.15
CA LYS A 74 12.17 -13.67 -12.92
C LYS A 74 13.22 -14.29 -13.84
N ASN A 75 14.02 -13.46 -14.51
CA ASN A 75 15.08 -13.93 -15.42
C ASN A 75 16.23 -14.61 -14.66
N GLU A 76 16.67 -14.05 -13.53
CA GLU A 76 17.67 -14.68 -12.65
C GLU A 76 17.22 -16.07 -12.14
N THR A 77 15.93 -16.22 -11.82
CA THR A 77 15.37 -17.51 -11.38
C THR A 77 15.35 -18.54 -12.52
N ILE A 78 15.17 -18.09 -13.77
CA ILE A 78 15.17 -18.98 -14.95
C ILE A 78 16.60 -19.44 -15.28
N GLU A 79 17.58 -18.54 -15.22
CA GLU A 79 18.99 -18.89 -15.45
C GLU A 79 19.51 -19.86 -14.40
N LYS A 80 19.16 -19.67 -13.12
CA LYS A 80 19.61 -20.54 -12.03
C LYS A 80 19.04 -21.97 -12.11
N ASN A 81 17.92 -22.18 -12.82
CA ASN A 81 17.33 -23.51 -13.04
C ASN A 81 17.85 -24.19 -14.32
N LYS A 82 18.62 -23.49 -15.15
CA LYS A 82 19.24 -24.04 -16.37
C LYS A 82 20.68 -24.55 -16.15
N MET A 83 21.32 -24.15 -15.04
CA MET A 83 22.55 -24.78 -14.52
C MET A 83 22.19 -25.94 -13.61
#